data_AF-A0A6L8TEB1-F1
#
_entry.id   AF-A0A6L8TEB1-F1
#
_cell.length_a   1.000
_cell.length_b   1.000
_cell.length_c   1.000
_cell.angle_alpha   90.00
_cell.angle_beta   90.00
_cell.angle_gamma   90.00
#
_symmetry.space_group_name_H-M   'P 1'
#
loop_
_entity.id
_entity.type
_entity.pdbx_description
1 polymer ?
#
loop_
_entity_poly.entity_id
_entity_poly.type
_entity_poly.pdbx_seq_one_letter_code
_entity_poly.pdbx_strand_id
1 'polypeptide(L)'
;MLENDVLMEKSTVQIQQEEASEEYIKRFPTKLHEMLKDSRVRDKFFKSISKEYADIIVYRGIHRENKIERDDFLGNLDEAELYDRPVRKPTFQMCGVSVNEDPMQLIKALHIPNPGRPTLGIVRGIMKCQYGPADFQEGKTHHNWYLFKDKIDSASSEFKIIEVDELCQKNIGTKSGE
;
A
#
# COMPACT_ATOMS: atom_id res chain seq x y z
N MET A 1 -10.42 -15.78 37.23
CA MET A 1 -10.33 -15.90 35.76
C MET A 1 -11.30 -14.98 35.02
N LEU A 2 -12.39 -14.48 35.62
CA LEU A 2 -13.38 -13.63 34.94
C LEU A 2 -12.99 -12.14 34.73
N GLU A 3 -12.09 -11.57 35.55
CA GLU A 3 -11.78 -10.13 35.48
C GLU A 3 -10.87 -9.77 34.29
N ASN A 4 -9.96 -10.66 33.89
CA ASN A 4 -9.06 -10.42 32.76
C ASN A 4 -9.79 -10.46 31.41
N ASP A 5 -10.77 -11.36 31.25
CA ASP A 5 -11.54 -11.49 30.01
C ASP A 5 -12.42 -10.24 29.76
N VAL A 6 -13.04 -9.69 30.82
CA VAL A 6 -13.86 -8.47 30.73
C VAL A 6 -13.02 -7.23 30.41
N LEU A 7 -11.78 -7.15 30.91
CA LEU A 7 -10.85 -6.06 30.60
C LEU A 7 -10.36 -6.13 29.14
N MET A 8 -10.06 -7.33 28.64
CA MET A 8 -9.65 -7.57 27.26
C MET A 8 -10.79 -7.25 26.27
N GLU A 9 -12.03 -7.65 26.58
CA GLU A 9 -13.20 -7.32 25.77
C GLU A 9 -13.47 -5.81 25.74
N LYS A 10 -13.43 -5.11 26.89
CA LYS A 10 -13.60 -3.65 26.93
C LYS A 10 -12.53 -2.90 26.13
N SER A 11 -11.28 -3.34 26.23
CA SER A 11 -10.16 -2.78 25.46
C SER A 11 -10.36 -3.00 23.96
N THR A 12 -10.73 -4.23 23.56
CA THR A 12 -10.96 -4.57 22.15
C THR A 12 -12.12 -3.79 21.54
N VAL A 13 -13.21 -3.60 22.29
CA VAL A 13 -14.37 -2.82 21.84
C VAL A 13 -14.02 -1.33 21.71
N GLN A 14 -13.27 -0.77 22.66
CA GLN A 14 -12.81 0.62 22.57
C GLN A 14 -11.86 0.85 21.40
N ILE A 15 -10.91 -0.07 21.19
CA ILE A 15 -10.00 -0.03 20.03
C ILE A 15 -10.84 -0.05 18.75
N GLN A 16 -11.74 -1.02 18.57
CA GLN A 16 -12.62 -1.15 17.40
C GLN A 16 -13.47 0.11 17.13
N GLN A 17 -13.97 0.75 18.19
CA GLN A 17 -14.72 2.01 18.08
C GLN A 17 -13.84 3.19 17.64
N GLU A 18 -12.61 3.27 18.15
CA GLU A 18 -11.63 4.27 17.71
C GLU A 18 -11.25 4.06 16.23
N GLU A 19 -11.09 2.80 15.80
CA GLU A 19 -10.78 2.49 14.41
C GLU A 19 -11.87 2.96 13.46
N ALA A 20 -13.12 2.66 13.78
CA ALA A 20 -14.26 3.02 12.96
C ALA A 20 -14.72 4.48 13.16
N SER A 21 -13.96 5.29 13.91
CA SER A 21 -14.31 6.69 14.13
C SER A 21 -14.29 7.49 12.84
N GLU A 22 -15.26 8.40 12.71
CA GLU A 22 -15.36 9.31 11.56
C GLU A 22 -14.08 10.16 11.39
N GLU A 23 -13.45 10.55 12.49
CA GLU A 23 -12.21 11.32 12.48
C GLU A 23 -11.04 10.53 11.88
N TYR A 24 -10.94 9.24 12.23
CA TYR A 24 -9.92 8.36 11.64
C TYR A 24 -10.18 8.16 10.14
N ILE A 25 -11.43 7.90 9.75
CA ILE A 25 -11.81 7.66 8.35
C ILE A 25 -11.51 8.88 7.47
N LYS A 26 -11.74 10.11 7.96
CA LYS A 26 -11.46 11.37 7.25
C LYS A 26 -9.99 11.60 6.91
N ARG A 27 -9.08 10.82 7.50
CA ARG A 27 -7.64 10.87 7.18
C ARG A 27 -7.33 10.21 5.83
N PHE A 28 -8.17 9.30 5.34
CA PHE A 28 -7.95 8.65 4.05
C PHE A 28 -8.31 9.56 2.85
N PRO A 29 -7.75 9.29 1.65
CA PRO A 29 -8.20 9.89 0.40
C PRO A 29 -9.69 9.66 0.11
N THR A 30 -10.24 10.50 -0.77
CA THR A 30 -11.68 10.62 -1.00
C THR A 30 -12.35 9.28 -1.35
N LYS A 31 -11.76 8.45 -2.22
CA LYS A 31 -12.40 7.18 -2.60
C LYS A 31 -12.55 6.21 -1.43
N LEU A 32 -11.48 5.99 -0.66
CA LEU A 32 -11.55 5.10 0.51
C LEU A 32 -12.49 5.67 1.58
N HIS A 33 -12.41 6.98 1.86
CA HIS A 33 -13.31 7.65 2.80
C HIS A 33 -14.78 7.41 2.43
N GLU A 34 -15.18 7.65 1.18
CA GLU A 34 -16.57 7.42 0.75
C GLU A 34 -16.98 5.95 0.87
N MET A 35 -16.09 5.00 0.55
CA MET A 35 -16.38 3.56 0.68
C MET A 35 -16.59 3.13 2.13
N LEU A 36 -15.86 3.72 3.08
CA LEU A 36 -15.93 3.39 4.51
C LEU A 36 -17.19 3.96 5.20
N LYS A 37 -18.03 4.73 4.49
CA LYS A 37 -19.37 5.10 4.98
C LYS A 37 -20.34 3.91 4.99
N ASP A 38 -20.11 2.90 4.14
CA ASP A 38 -20.84 1.63 4.22
C ASP A 38 -20.25 0.77 5.35
N SER A 39 -21.08 0.44 6.35
CA SER A 39 -20.64 -0.32 7.53
C SER A 39 -20.07 -1.69 7.20
N ARG A 40 -20.60 -2.39 6.19
CA ARG A 40 -20.11 -3.72 5.80
C ARG A 40 -18.73 -3.64 5.16
N VAL A 41 -18.50 -2.61 4.35
CA VAL A 41 -17.17 -2.33 3.76
C VAL A 41 -16.19 -1.93 4.86
N ARG A 42 -16.63 -1.04 5.76
CA ARG A 42 -15.85 -0.55 6.90
C ARG A 42 -15.39 -1.69 7.81
N ASP A 43 -16.30 -2.55 8.24
CA ASP A 43 -15.99 -3.67 9.13
C ASP A 43 -15.00 -4.64 8.47
N LYS A 44 -15.16 -4.90 7.16
CA LYS A 44 -14.24 -5.74 6.40
C LYS A 44 -12.85 -5.11 6.25
N PHE A 45 -12.81 -3.80 6.03
CA PHE A 45 -11.56 -3.05 5.94
C PHE A 45 -10.77 -3.12 7.25
N PHE A 46 -11.39 -2.75 8.39
CA PHE A 46 -10.70 -2.75 9.68
C PHE A 46 -10.24 -4.14 10.12
N LYS A 47 -10.97 -5.20 9.76
CA LYS A 47 -10.52 -6.59 9.98
C LYS A 47 -9.33 -7.00 9.12
N SER A 48 -9.09 -6.33 7.99
CA SER A 48 -8.05 -6.71 7.03
C SER A 48 -6.74 -5.95 7.21
N ILE A 49 -6.76 -4.81 7.90
CA ILE A 49 -5.59 -3.95 8.01
C ILE A 49 -4.88 -4.12 9.35
N SER A 50 -3.57 -3.92 9.36
CA SER A 50 -2.80 -3.60 10.56
C SER A 50 -2.42 -2.12 10.57
N LYS A 51 -2.58 -1.50 11.73
CA LYS A 51 -2.15 -0.12 12.00
C LYS A 51 -0.76 -0.04 12.59
N GLU A 52 -0.28 -1.14 13.15
CA GLU A 52 1.02 -1.21 13.81
C GLU A 52 1.86 -2.27 13.10
N TYR A 53 2.99 -1.81 12.58
CA TYR A 53 3.97 -2.65 11.93
C TYR A 53 5.32 -1.93 11.96
N ALA A 54 6.40 -2.71 11.98
CA ALA A 54 7.75 -2.18 11.92
C ALA A 54 8.03 -1.54 10.55
N ASP A 55 9.03 -0.67 10.47
CA ASP A 55 9.48 -0.10 9.20
C ASP A 55 9.88 -1.21 8.22
N ILE A 56 9.33 -1.18 7.00
CA ILE A 56 9.57 -2.21 5.98
C ILE A 56 10.20 -1.58 4.75
N ILE A 57 11.28 -2.17 4.25
CA ILE A 57 11.83 -1.79 2.94
C ILE A 57 10.90 -2.34 1.87
N VAL A 58 10.40 -1.46 1.01
CA VAL A 58 9.48 -1.84 -0.06
C VAL A 58 9.87 -1.20 -1.39
N TYR A 59 9.35 -1.80 -2.45
CA TYR A 59 9.51 -1.41 -3.83
C TYR A 59 8.15 -1.11 -4.45
N ARG A 60 8.11 -0.16 -5.37
CA ARG A 60 6.89 0.21 -6.08
C ARG A 60 7.20 0.58 -7.53
N GLY A 61 6.30 0.23 -8.43
CA GLY A 61 6.34 0.71 -9.81
C GLY A 61 5.83 2.14 -9.90
N ILE A 62 6.49 2.97 -10.70
CA ILE A 62 6.10 4.36 -10.98
C ILE A 62 5.88 4.56 -12.47
N HIS A 63 5.03 5.50 -12.86
CA HIS A 63 4.62 5.69 -14.26
C HIS A 63 5.73 6.18 -15.19
N ARG A 64 6.78 6.76 -14.61
CA ARG A 64 7.89 7.43 -15.30
C ARG A 64 9.21 6.87 -14.79
N GLU A 65 10.16 6.63 -15.68
CA GLU A 65 11.40 5.92 -15.35
C GLU A 65 12.24 6.69 -14.31
N ASN A 66 12.32 8.01 -14.47
CA ASN A 66 13.26 8.86 -13.75
C ASN A 66 12.58 9.98 -12.95
N LYS A 67 11.29 9.82 -12.62
CA LYS A 67 10.55 10.86 -11.91
C LYS A 67 9.46 10.27 -11.03
N ILE A 68 9.54 10.60 -9.74
CA ILE A 68 8.48 10.32 -8.77
C ILE A 68 7.49 11.49 -8.80
N GLU A 69 6.22 11.19 -9.02
CA GLU A 69 5.12 12.13 -8.92
C GLU A 69 4.13 11.70 -7.82
N ARG A 70 3.28 12.64 -7.39
CA ARG A 70 2.33 12.38 -6.30
C ARG A 70 1.28 11.34 -6.69
N ASP A 71 0.90 11.30 -7.97
CA ASP A 71 -0.04 10.33 -8.52
C ASP A 71 0.49 8.89 -8.43
N ASP A 72 1.80 8.70 -8.47
CA ASP A 72 2.44 7.41 -8.20
C ASP A 72 2.11 6.91 -6.79
N PHE A 73 1.62 7.72 -5.85
CA PHE A 73 1.24 7.31 -4.50
C PHE A 73 -0.27 7.38 -4.25
N LEU A 74 -1.07 7.36 -5.32
CA LEU A 74 -2.51 7.17 -5.25
C LEU A 74 -2.88 5.68 -5.35
N GLY A 75 -4.03 5.34 -4.77
CA GLY A 75 -4.67 4.06 -5.03
C GLY A 75 -5.28 4.03 -6.44
N ASN A 76 -5.44 2.84 -7.01
CA ASN A 76 -5.99 2.64 -8.35
C ASN A 76 -7.34 3.34 -8.59
N LEU A 77 -8.20 3.50 -7.57
CA LEU A 77 -9.48 4.22 -7.74
C LEU A 77 -9.29 5.74 -7.88
N ASP A 78 -8.47 6.36 -7.05
CA ASP A 78 -8.16 7.79 -7.14
C ASP A 78 -7.37 8.08 -8.44
N GLU A 79 -6.44 7.20 -8.80
CA GLU A 79 -5.69 7.28 -10.06
C GLU A 79 -6.60 7.12 -11.29
N ALA A 80 -7.55 6.19 -11.27
CA ALA A 80 -8.49 6.01 -12.37
C ALA A 80 -9.39 7.25 -12.56
N GLU A 81 -9.80 7.91 -11.48
CA GLU A 81 -10.53 9.18 -11.57
C GLU A 81 -9.66 10.29 -12.16
N LEU A 82 -8.40 10.41 -11.71
CA LEU A 82 -7.45 11.41 -12.23
C LEU A 82 -7.25 11.28 -13.75
N TYR A 83 -7.26 10.05 -14.26
CA TYR A 83 -7.00 9.73 -15.67
C TYR A 83 -8.26 9.39 -16.49
N ASP A 84 -9.46 9.62 -15.94
CA ASP A 84 -10.75 9.28 -16.58
C ASP A 84 -10.82 7.84 -17.13
N ARG A 85 -10.34 6.88 -16.34
CA ARG A 85 -10.31 5.45 -16.71
C ARG A 85 -11.48 4.70 -16.08
N PRO A 86 -12.17 3.84 -16.84
CA PRO A 86 -13.28 3.06 -16.30
C PRO A 86 -12.77 2.01 -15.31
N VAL A 87 -13.38 1.96 -14.12
CA VAL A 87 -13.15 0.90 -13.13
C VAL A 87 -14.38 0.00 -13.03
N ARG A 88 -14.19 -1.28 -13.34
CA ARG A 88 -15.24 -2.29 -13.18
C ARG A 88 -15.20 -2.85 -11.75
N LYS A 89 -16.28 -2.63 -10.98
CA LYS A 89 -16.48 -3.13 -9.61
C LYS A 89 -15.42 -2.60 -8.61
N PRO A 90 -15.56 -1.35 -8.11
CA PRO A 90 -14.63 -0.80 -7.14
C PRO A 90 -14.65 -1.60 -5.82
N THR A 91 -13.46 -1.90 -5.29
CA THR A 91 -13.27 -2.49 -3.96
C THR A 91 -12.28 -1.66 -3.15
N PHE A 92 -12.33 -1.73 -1.81
CA PHE A 92 -11.44 -0.92 -0.97
C PHE A 92 -9.95 -1.27 -1.19
N GLN A 93 -9.63 -2.51 -1.57
CA GLN A 93 -8.26 -2.92 -1.89
C GLN A 93 -7.67 -2.06 -3.02
N MET A 94 -8.51 -1.60 -3.95
CA MET A 94 -8.09 -0.72 -5.05
C MET A 94 -7.78 0.70 -4.58
N CYS A 95 -8.06 1.06 -3.33
CA CYS A 95 -7.63 2.34 -2.75
C CYS A 95 -6.25 2.27 -2.12
N GLY A 96 -5.67 1.07 -1.98
CA GLY A 96 -4.34 0.89 -1.41
C GLY A 96 -3.24 1.20 -2.44
N VAL A 97 -2.16 1.79 -1.96
CA VAL A 97 -0.88 1.91 -2.67
C VAL A 97 -0.21 0.54 -2.63
N SER A 98 -0.25 -0.18 -3.75
CA SER A 98 0.47 -1.44 -3.94
C SER A 98 1.99 -1.27 -3.77
N VAL A 99 2.57 -2.00 -2.83
CA VAL A 99 4.02 -2.06 -2.60
C VAL A 99 4.46 -3.51 -2.45
N ASN A 100 5.74 -3.79 -2.69
CA ASN A 100 6.29 -5.14 -2.64
C ASN A 100 7.61 -5.18 -1.87
N GLU A 101 7.80 -6.13 -0.96
CA GLU A 101 9.10 -6.33 -0.28
C GLU A 101 10.17 -6.92 -1.20
N ASP A 102 9.76 -7.64 -2.25
CA ASP A 102 10.63 -8.31 -3.20
C ASP A 102 10.57 -7.59 -4.57
N PRO A 103 11.67 -6.94 -5.00
CA PRO A 103 11.69 -6.22 -6.28
C PRO A 103 11.55 -7.17 -7.48
N MET A 104 11.96 -8.44 -7.37
CA MET A 104 11.84 -9.40 -8.46
C MET A 104 10.39 -9.85 -8.68
N GLN A 105 9.63 -10.00 -7.59
CA GLN A 105 8.19 -10.24 -7.71
C GLN A 105 7.46 -9.05 -8.32
N LEU A 106 7.88 -7.82 -7.99
CA LEU A 106 7.35 -6.60 -8.62
C LEU A 106 7.68 -6.56 -10.12
N ILE A 107 8.93 -6.77 -10.51
CA ILE A 107 9.37 -6.82 -11.91
C ILE A 107 8.55 -7.85 -12.70
N LYS A 108 8.36 -9.04 -12.13
CA LYS A 108 7.56 -10.11 -12.75
C LYS A 108 6.10 -9.70 -12.90
N ALA A 109 5.48 -9.11 -11.88
CA ALA A 109 4.09 -8.70 -11.91
C ALA A 109 3.82 -7.57 -12.92
N LEU A 110 4.77 -6.62 -13.04
CA LEU A 110 4.69 -5.50 -13.96
C LEU A 110 5.17 -5.83 -15.38
N HIS A 111 5.71 -7.03 -15.58
CA HIS A 111 6.33 -7.47 -16.84
C HIS A 111 7.42 -6.50 -17.30
N ILE A 112 8.33 -6.11 -16.42
CA ILE A 112 9.43 -5.18 -16.76
C ILE A 112 10.59 -5.97 -17.40
N PRO A 113 11.13 -5.55 -18.56
CA PRO A 113 10.71 -4.40 -19.37
C PRO A 113 9.35 -4.63 -20.06
N ASN A 114 8.45 -3.64 -19.99
CA ASN A 114 7.09 -3.74 -20.51
C ASN A 114 6.95 -2.97 -21.84
N PRO A 115 6.81 -3.65 -22.99
CA PRO A 115 6.71 -2.98 -24.29
C PRO A 115 5.52 -2.02 -24.41
N GLY A 116 4.43 -2.29 -23.68
CA GLY A 116 3.24 -1.44 -23.66
C GLY A 116 3.31 -0.27 -22.67
N ARG A 117 4.33 -0.25 -21.80
CA ARG A 117 4.60 0.82 -20.82
C ARG A 117 6.10 1.03 -20.67
N PRO A 118 6.77 1.56 -21.72
CA PRO A 118 8.23 1.66 -21.74
C PRO A 118 8.78 2.64 -20.71
N THR A 119 7.96 3.55 -20.19
CA THR A 119 8.38 4.55 -19.20
C THR A 119 8.21 4.09 -17.76
N LEU A 120 7.87 2.83 -17.49
CA LEU A 120 7.60 2.35 -16.14
C LEU A 120 8.92 2.20 -15.34
N GLY A 121 9.07 2.96 -14.27
CA GLY A 121 10.22 2.89 -13.36
C GLY A 121 9.95 2.08 -12.11
N ILE A 122 10.99 1.82 -11.30
CA ILE A 122 10.86 1.25 -9.95
C ILE A 122 11.50 2.20 -8.95
N VAL A 123 10.87 2.31 -7.78
CA VAL A 123 11.41 3.03 -6.63
C VAL A 123 11.56 2.10 -5.44
N ARG A 124 12.53 2.40 -4.58
CA ARG A 124 12.75 1.78 -3.27
C ARG A 124 12.53 2.82 -2.17
N GLY A 125 11.80 2.46 -1.13
CA GLY A 125 11.56 3.33 0.02
C GLY A 125 11.28 2.55 1.29
N ILE A 126 10.78 3.27 2.30
CA ILE A 126 10.42 2.70 3.61
C ILE A 126 8.93 2.93 3.84
N MET A 127 8.20 1.82 4.04
CA MET A 127 6.81 1.81 4.48
C MET A 127 6.76 1.93 6.00
N LYS A 128 6.04 2.93 6.51
CA LYS A 128 5.93 3.24 7.95
C LYS A 128 4.47 3.36 8.38
N CYS A 129 4.13 2.80 9.53
CA CYS A 129 2.77 2.83 10.09
C CYS A 129 2.22 4.24 10.32
N GLN A 130 3.10 5.21 10.62
CA GLN A 130 2.74 6.62 10.79
C GLN A 130 2.12 7.28 9.54
N TYR A 131 2.36 6.72 8.35
CA TYR A 131 1.80 7.25 7.10
C TYR A 131 0.45 6.62 6.72
N GLY A 132 0.09 5.48 7.32
CA GLY A 132 -1.16 4.78 7.02
C GLY A 132 -1.12 3.31 7.42
N PRO A 133 -2.28 2.67 7.65
CA PRO A 133 -2.35 1.23 7.88
C PRO A 133 -2.08 0.44 6.60
N ALA A 134 -1.85 -0.86 6.73
CA ALA A 134 -1.60 -1.75 5.60
C ALA A 134 -2.35 -3.07 5.72
N ASP A 135 -2.80 -3.58 4.59
CA ASP A 135 -3.31 -4.95 4.43
C ASP A 135 -2.16 -5.83 3.93
N PHE A 136 -1.64 -6.63 4.86
CA PHE A 136 -0.58 -7.60 4.64
C PHE A 136 -1.19 -8.88 4.07
N GLN A 137 -0.89 -9.20 2.81
CA GLN A 137 -1.39 -10.44 2.23
C GLN A 137 -0.57 -11.60 2.74
N GLU A 138 -1.18 -12.45 3.59
CA GLU A 138 -0.53 -13.61 4.18
C GLU A 138 0.21 -14.47 3.13
N GLY A 139 1.48 -14.77 3.40
CA GLY A 139 2.34 -15.56 2.51
C GLY A 139 2.77 -14.84 1.23
N LYS A 140 2.53 -13.53 1.10
CA LYS A 140 2.95 -12.74 -0.06
C LYS A 140 3.82 -11.55 0.36
N THR A 141 4.68 -11.13 -0.56
CA THR A 141 5.50 -9.92 -0.40
C THR A 141 4.76 -8.65 -0.83
N HIS A 142 3.56 -8.79 -1.40
CA HIS A 142 2.73 -7.69 -1.88
C HIS A 142 1.77 -7.20 -0.79
N HIS A 143 1.78 -5.89 -0.54
CA HIS A 143 0.95 -5.22 0.47
C HIS A 143 0.14 -4.10 -0.14
N ASN A 144 -1.06 -3.88 0.40
CA ASN A 144 -1.85 -2.69 0.11
C ASN A 144 -1.63 -1.67 1.22
N TRP A 145 -0.94 -0.57 0.93
CA TRP A 145 -0.67 0.48 1.91
C TRP A 145 -1.67 1.63 1.78
N TYR A 146 -2.49 1.86 2.80
CA TYR A 146 -3.55 2.88 2.75
C TYR A 146 -3.03 4.20 3.33
N LEU A 147 -2.35 4.98 2.50
CA LEU A 147 -1.78 6.27 2.91
C LEU A 147 -2.87 7.24 3.38
N PHE A 148 -2.58 7.95 4.47
CA PHE A 148 -3.35 9.12 4.86
C PHE A 148 -3.08 10.28 3.89
N LYS A 149 -4.12 11.06 3.58
CA LYS A 149 -4.08 12.13 2.57
C LYS A 149 -3.03 13.20 2.88
N ASP A 150 -2.78 13.48 4.15
CA ASP A 150 -1.80 14.46 4.65
C ASP A 150 -0.37 13.90 4.71
N LYS A 151 -0.20 12.58 4.49
CA LYS A 151 1.10 11.90 4.57
C LYS A 151 1.65 11.46 3.23
N ILE A 152 0.91 11.64 2.12
CA ILE A 152 1.34 11.23 0.78
C ILE A 152 2.69 11.86 0.40
N ASP A 153 2.84 13.17 0.58
CA ASP A 153 4.10 13.86 0.22
C ASP A 153 5.27 13.37 1.09
N SER A 154 5.06 13.26 2.41
CA SER A 154 6.07 12.74 3.33
C SER A 154 6.47 11.30 2.99
N ALA A 155 5.50 10.43 2.71
CA ALA A 155 5.75 9.05 2.33
C ALA A 155 6.53 8.97 1.01
N SER A 156 6.11 9.71 -0.02
CA SER A 156 6.77 9.70 -1.34
C SER A 156 8.21 10.19 -1.30
N SER A 157 8.53 11.15 -0.42
CA SER A 157 9.87 11.71 -0.27
C SER A 157 10.92 10.73 0.27
N GLU A 158 10.46 9.63 0.88
CA GLU A 158 11.32 8.55 1.42
C GLU A 158 11.74 7.54 0.32
N PHE A 159 11.18 7.68 -0.88
CA PHE A 159 11.45 6.79 -2.00
C PHE A 159 12.52 7.37 -2.94
N LYS A 160 13.34 6.48 -3.49
CA LYS A 160 14.36 6.80 -4.48
C LYS A 160 14.20 5.89 -5.68
N ILE A 161 14.41 6.45 -6.88
CA ILE A 161 14.47 5.69 -8.12
C ILE A 161 15.64 4.71 -8.03
N ILE A 162 15.42 3.50 -8.55
CA ILE A 162 16.46 2.47 -8.68
C ILE A 162 16.53 2.01 -10.13
N GLU A 163 17.74 1.76 -10.59
CA GLU A 163 17.95 1.20 -11.93
C GLU A 163 17.57 -0.29 -11.94
N VAL A 164 16.68 -0.66 -12.86
CA VAL A 164 16.20 -2.05 -12.98
C VAL A 164 17.33 -2.99 -13.37
N ASP A 165 18.27 -2.53 -14.19
CA ASP A 165 19.42 -3.31 -14.62
C ASP A 165 20.32 -3.71 -13.43
N GLU A 166 20.52 -2.81 -12.47
CA GLU A 166 21.27 -3.12 -11.24
C GLU A 166 20.58 -4.19 -10.38
N LEU A 167 19.24 -4.17 -10.31
CA LEU A 167 18.46 -5.18 -9.59
C LEU A 167 18.54 -6.57 -10.25
N CYS A 168 18.47 -6.60 -11.58
CA CYS A 168 18.55 -7.84 -12.34
C CYS A 168 19.97 -8.45 -12.27
N GLN A 169 21.02 -7.63 -12.36
CA GLN A 169 22.41 -8.11 -12.30
C GLN A 169 22.79 -8.69 -10.93
N LYS A 170 22.37 -8.06 -9.83
CA LYS A 170 22.62 -8.57 -8.45
C LYS A 170 21.97 -9.93 -8.19
N ASN A 171 20.90 -10.28 -8.90
CA ASN A 171 20.22 -11.58 -8.77
C ASN A 171 20.77 -12.67 -9.71
N ILE A 172 21.55 -12.31 -10.73
CA ILE A 172 22.26 -13.28 -11.57
C ILE A 172 23.53 -13.77 -10.86
N GLY A 173 24.20 -12.90 -10.09
CA GLY A 173 25.43 -13.22 -9.35
C GLY A 173 25.27 -14.21 -8.18
N THR A 174 24.06 -14.53 -7.74
CA THR A 174 23.78 -15.51 -6.67
C THR A 174 23.42 -16.91 -7.18
N LYS A 175 23.42 -17.15 -8.51
CA LYS A 175 23.19 -18.48 -9.10
C LYS A 175 24.40 -19.09 -9.82
N SER A 176 25.61 -18.69 -9.43
CA SER A 176 26.84 -19.34 -9.89
C SER A 176 27.86 -19.38 -8.76
N GLY A 177 27.78 -20.42 -7.92
CA GLY A 177 28.72 -20.67 -6.84
C GLY A 177 28.26 -21.81 -5.93
N GLU A 178 28.56 -23.03 -6.37
CA GLU A 178 28.62 -24.32 -5.64
C GLU A 178 27.32 -24.98 -5.13
#